data_AF-A0A661CEB8-F1
#
_entry.id   AF-A0A661CEB8-F1
#
_cell.length_a   1.000
_cell.length_b   1.000
_cell.length_c   1.000
_cell.angle_alpha   90.00
_cell.angle_beta   90.00
_cell.angle_gamma   90.00
#
_symmetry.space_group_name_H-M   'P 1'
#
loop_
_entity.id
_entity.type
_entity.pdbx_description
1 polymer ?
#
loop_
_entity_poly.entity_id
_entity_poly.type
_entity_poly.pdbx_seq_one_letter_code
_entity_poly.pdbx_strand_id
1 'polypeptide(L)'
;MSYIFEQLVNPVIELNGLAVESLEQIVNIQIKAFEDNTKIGIYSLNTATEVRDIDSLKTYMGDQLTIAKYISDNILADTQEVGDLGNSYSMDAQTVVKNILPAC
;
A
#
# COMPACT_ATOMS: atom_id res chain seq x y z
N MET A 1 36.02 21.62 -0.40
CA MET A 1 35.11 20.72 0.34
C MET A 1 33.64 20.86 -0.07
N SER A 2 33.12 22.06 -0.35
CA SER A 2 31.71 22.27 -0.78
C SER A 2 31.26 21.41 -1.98
N TYR A 3 32.10 21.35 -3.02
CA TYR A 3 31.77 20.71 -4.30
C TYR A 3 31.58 19.18 -4.22
N ILE A 4 32.38 18.49 -3.39
CA ILE A 4 32.28 17.04 -3.20
C ILE A 4 31.04 16.69 -2.36
N PHE A 5 30.68 17.57 -1.41
CA PHE A 5 29.50 17.39 -0.57
C PHE A 5 28.20 17.51 -1.39
N GLU A 6 28.11 18.51 -2.27
CA GLU A 6 26.95 18.71 -3.14
C GLU A 6 26.81 17.61 -4.21
N GLN A 7 27.91 17.14 -4.79
CA GLN A 7 27.88 16.16 -5.88
C GLN A 7 27.73 14.70 -5.42
N LEU A 8 28.19 14.36 -4.21
CA LEU A 8 28.22 12.96 -3.75
C LEU A 8 27.43 12.69 -2.47
N VAL A 9 27.37 13.64 -1.53
CA VAL A 9 26.71 13.41 -0.23
C VAL A 9 25.22 13.71 -0.28
N ASN A 10 24.82 14.86 -0.84
CA ASN A 10 23.40 15.22 -0.97
C ASN A 10 22.56 14.17 -1.74
N PRO A 11 23.03 13.64 -2.88
CA PRO A 11 22.25 12.63 -3.62
C PRO A 11 22.09 11.32 -2.86
N VAL A 12 23.07 10.93 -2.04
CA VAL A 12 22.96 9.75 -1.17
C VAL A 12 21.94 9.99 -0.06
N ILE A 13 21.90 11.21 0.51
CA ILE A 13 20.87 11.60 1.48
C ILE A 13 19.48 11.56 0.83
N GLU A 14 19.35 12.06 -0.40
CA GLU A 14 18.10 12.08 -1.15
C GLU A 14 17.60 10.67 -1.50
N LEU A 15 18.49 9.78 -1.97
CA LEU A 15 18.16 8.37 -2.21
C LEU A 15 17.71 7.65 -0.93
N ASN A 16 18.37 7.90 0.20
CA ASN A 16 17.94 7.34 1.48
C ASN A 16 16.58 7.90 1.90
N GLY A 17 16.31 9.18 1.64
CA GLY A 17 15.01 9.80 1.87
C GLY A 17 13.90 9.12 1.06
N LEU A 18 14.12 8.94 -0.24
CA LEU A 18 13.18 8.23 -1.14
C LEU A 18 12.91 6.80 -0.67
N ALA A 19 13.94 6.10 -0.19
CA ALA A 19 13.79 4.74 0.32
C ALA A 19 12.96 4.70 1.62
N VAL A 20 13.21 5.63 2.55
CA VAL A 20 12.42 5.74 3.79
C VAL A 20 10.97 6.08 3.48
N GLU A 21 10.72 7.05 2.60
CA GLU A 21 9.36 7.44 2.19
C GLU A 21 8.62 6.25 1.54
N SER A 22 9.29 5.51 0.66
CA SER A 22 8.72 4.32 0.04
C SER A 22 8.39 3.23 1.08
N LEU A 23 9.24 3.06 2.10
CA LEU A 23 8.97 2.13 3.20
C LEU A 23 7.77 2.58 4.04
N GLU A 24 7.63 3.86 4.33
CA GLU A 24 6.46 4.40 5.04
C GLU A 24 5.17 4.13 4.27
N GLN A 25 5.18 4.32 2.95
CA GLN A 25 4.03 4.03 2.09
C GLN A 25 3.67 2.54 2.09
N ILE A 26 4.66 1.64 1.99
CA ILE A 26 4.44 0.18 2.11
C ILE A 26 3.86 -0.19 3.48
N VAL A 27 4.35 0.41 4.56
CA VAL A 27 3.83 0.19 5.91
C VAL A 27 2.38 0.66 6.02
N ASN A 28 2.04 1.81 5.43
CA ASN A 28 0.67 2.31 5.42
C ASN A 28 -0.29 1.36 4.67
N ILE A 29 0.14 0.78 3.54
CA ILE A 29 -0.65 -0.25 2.83
C ILE A 29 -0.91 -1.45 3.75
N GLN A 30 0.11 -1.93 4.47
CA GLN A 30 -0.05 -3.05 5.41
C GLN A 30 -0.98 -2.72 6.59
N ILE A 31 -0.93 -1.50 7.12
CA ILE A 31 -1.83 -1.04 8.19
C ILE A 31 -3.27 -1.01 7.69
N LYS A 32 -3.54 -0.45 6.50
CA LYS A 32 -4.87 -0.44 5.88
C LYS A 32 -5.42 -1.87 5.75
N ALA A 33 -4.62 -2.80 5.22
CA ALA A 33 -5.01 -4.19 5.09
C ALA A 33 -5.33 -4.85 6.44
N PHE A 34 -4.59 -4.53 7.50
CA PHE A 34 -4.88 -5.02 8.86
C PHE A 34 -6.19 -4.46 9.42
N GLU A 35 -6.44 -3.17 9.24
CA GLU A 35 -7.70 -2.53 9.66
C GLU A 35 -8.89 -3.15 8.94
N ASP A 36 -8.79 -3.37 7.63
CA ASP A 36 -9.88 -3.91 6.83
C ASP A 36 -10.18 -5.36 7.18
N ASN A 37 -9.16 -6.19 7.40
CA ASN A 37 -9.34 -7.55 7.91
C ASN A 37 -10.03 -7.57 9.28
N THR A 38 -9.70 -6.63 10.16
CA THR A 38 -10.34 -6.50 11.47
C THR A 38 -11.81 -6.09 11.34
N LYS A 39 -12.12 -5.11 10.48
CA LYS A 39 -13.50 -4.67 10.20
C LYS A 39 -14.33 -5.81 9.63
N ILE A 40 -13.80 -6.57 8.67
CA ILE A 40 -14.45 -7.74 8.08
C ILE A 40 -14.75 -8.80 9.15
N GLY A 41 -13.77 -9.08 10.02
CA GLY A 41 -13.95 -10.05 11.11
C GLY A 41 -15.08 -9.64 12.07
N ILE A 42 -15.09 -8.38 12.52
CA ILE A 42 -16.15 -7.87 13.39
C ILE A 42 -17.51 -7.90 12.68
N TYR A 43 -17.56 -7.45 11.42
CA TYR A 43 -18.79 -7.47 10.62
C TYR A 43 -19.32 -8.90 10.47
N SER A 44 -18.46 -9.88 10.14
CA SER A 44 -18.85 -11.28 9.99
C SER A 44 -19.32 -11.92 11.30
N LEU A 45 -18.74 -11.52 12.44
CA LEU A 45 -19.20 -11.99 13.75
C LEU A 45 -20.58 -11.45 14.07
N ASN A 46 -20.82 -10.15 13.84
CA ASN A 46 -22.12 -9.54 14.07
C ASN A 46 -23.19 -10.19 13.19
N THR A 47 -22.97 -10.29 11.88
CA THR A 47 -23.95 -10.89 10.95
C THR A 47 -24.19 -12.37 11.21
N ALA A 48 -23.18 -13.13 11.67
CA ALA A 48 -23.38 -14.52 12.07
C ALA A 48 -24.32 -14.66 13.28
N THR A 49 -24.29 -13.73 14.24
CA THR A 49 -25.20 -13.75 15.40
C THR A 49 -26.65 -13.41 15.05
N GLU A 50 -26.88 -12.82 13.87
CA GLU A 50 -28.19 -12.45 13.35
C GLU A 50 -28.89 -13.60 12.60
N VAL A 51 -28.19 -14.71 12.33
CA VAL A 51 -28.78 -15.89 11.67
C VAL A 51 -29.69 -16.63 12.65
N ARG A 52 -30.99 -16.65 12.37
CA ARG A 52 -32.02 -17.30 13.21
C ARG A 52 -32.94 -18.25 12.44
N ASP A 53 -32.93 -18.16 11.12
CA ASP A 53 -33.81 -18.89 10.21
C ASP A 53 -33.20 -19.00 8.80
N ILE A 54 -33.93 -19.63 7.88
CA ILE A 54 -33.45 -19.88 6.51
C ILE A 54 -33.30 -18.59 5.68
N ASP A 55 -34.06 -17.54 5.99
CA ASP A 55 -34.03 -16.30 5.22
C ASP A 55 -32.87 -15.41 5.69
N SER A 56 -32.64 -15.32 7.01
CA SER A 56 -31.42 -14.72 7.57
C SER A 56 -30.14 -15.46 7.14
N LEU A 57 -30.19 -16.78 6.94
CA LEU A 57 -29.08 -17.53 6.34
C LEU A 57 -28.80 -17.10 4.89
N LYS A 58 -29.83 -16.87 4.07
CA LYS A 58 -29.64 -16.37 2.69
C LYS A 58 -29.02 -14.98 2.69
N THR A 59 -29.46 -14.10 3.60
CA THR A 59 -28.87 -12.77 3.79
C THR A 59 -27.40 -12.88 4.15
N TYR A 60 -27.05 -13.69 5.15
CA TYR A 60 -25.66 -13.95 5.53
C TYR A 60 -24.82 -14.45 4.35
N MET A 61 -25.34 -15.38 3.53
CA MET A 61 -24.62 -15.84 2.33
C MET A 61 -24.40 -14.72 1.30
N GLY A 62 -25.36 -13.81 1.14
CA GLY A 62 -25.21 -12.63 0.29
C GLY A 62 -24.14 -11.65 0.82
N ASP A 63 -24.10 -11.46 2.14
CA ASP A 63 -23.09 -10.64 2.80
C ASP A 63 -21.69 -11.23 2.61
N GLN A 64 -21.53 -12.55 2.72
CA GLN A 64 -20.25 -13.23 2.46
C GLN A 64 -19.75 -13.04 1.02
N LEU A 65 -20.64 -13.04 0.02
CA LEU A 65 -20.26 -12.71 -1.36
C LEU A 65 -19.81 -11.26 -1.51
N THR A 66 -20.45 -10.34 -0.79
CA THR A 66 -20.10 -8.91 -0.80
C THR A 66 -18.75 -8.68 -0.12
N ILE A 67 -18.49 -9.33 1.02
CA ILE A 67 -17.19 -9.34 1.70
C ILE A 67 -16.11 -9.88 0.75
N ALA A 68 -16.36 -11.01 0.08
CA ALA A 68 -15.40 -11.60 -0.85
C ALA A 68 -15.06 -10.64 -2.01
N LYS A 69 -16.06 -9.96 -2.56
CA LYS A 69 -15.86 -8.94 -3.60
C LYS A 69 -15.04 -7.76 -3.06
N TYR A 70 -15.37 -7.26 -1.87
CA TYR A 70 -14.64 -6.19 -1.22
C TYR A 70 -13.16 -6.54 -0.98
N ILE A 71 -12.87 -7.74 -0.48
CA ILE A 71 -11.49 -8.24 -0.31
C ILE A 71 -10.76 -8.27 -1.66
N SER A 72 -11.41 -8.80 -2.71
CA SER A 72 -10.81 -8.87 -4.04
C SER A 72 -10.50 -7.48 -4.59
N ASP A 73 -11.43 -6.54 -4.46
CA ASP A 73 -11.27 -5.17 -4.95
C ASP A 73 -10.14 -4.46 -4.18
N ASN A 74 -10.02 -4.66 -2.85
CA ASN A 74 -8.93 -4.12 -2.04
C ASN A 74 -7.56 -4.73 -2.39
N ILE A 75 -7.45 -6.05 -2.59
CA ILE A 75 -6.19 -6.69 -3.00
C ILE A 75 -5.69 -6.14 -4.33
N LEU A 76 -6.61 -5.91 -5.28
CA LEU A 76 -6.27 -5.32 -6.57
C LEU A 76 -5.78 -3.88 -6.40
N ALA A 77 -6.45 -3.09 -5.55
CA ALA A 77 -6.05 -1.72 -5.24
C ALA A 77 -4.67 -1.67 -4.57
N ASP A 78 -4.42 -2.51 -3.56
CA ASP A 78 -3.12 -2.58 -2.87
C ASP A 78 -2.00 -3.00 -3.83
N THR A 79 -2.28 -3.95 -4.74
CA THR A 79 -1.30 -4.39 -5.75
C THR A 79 -0.97 -3.26 -6.73
N GLN A 80 -1.97 -2.47 -7.14
CA GLN A 80 -1.76 -1.28 -7.97
C GLN A 80 -0.94 -0.22 -7.22
N GLU A 81 -1.29 0.08 -5.97
CA GLU A 81 -0.58 1.07 -5.13
C GLU A 81 0.90 0.69 -4.95
N VAL A 82 1.21 -0.59 -4.70
CA VAL A 82 2.59 -1.08 -4.64
C VAL A 82 3.31 -0.98 -5.99
N GLY A 83 2.63 -1.30 -7.09
CA GLY A 83 3.19 -1.19 -8.44
C GLY A 83 3.54 0.26 -8.81
N ASP A 84 2.63 1.18 -8.52
CA ASP A 84 2.81 2.61 -8.74
C ASP A 84 3.93 3.17 -7.88
N LEU A 85 4.04 2.74 -6.62
CA LEU A 85 5.15 3.10 -5.74
C LEU A 85 6.50 2.64 -6.30
N GLY A 86 6.58 1.40 -6.79
CA GLY A 86 7.81 0.89 -7.41
C GLY A 86 8.22 1.70 -8.65
N ASN A 87 7.25 2.13 -9.45
CA ASN A 87 7.48 2.98 -10.61
C ASN A 87 7.95 4.38 -10.19
N SER A 88 7.29 5.02 -9.20
CA SER A 88 7.69 6.33 -8.68
C SER A 88 9.09 6.30 -8.12
N TYR A 89 9.37 5.35 -7.21
CA TYR A 89 10.69 5.20 -6.61
C TYR A 89 11.79 5.03 -7.68
N SER A 90 11.54 4.22 -8.72
CA SER A 90 12.48 4.04 -9.83
C SER A 90 12.71 5.32 -10.63
N MET A 91 11.65 6.08 -10.93
CA MET A 91 11.74 7.35 -11.65
C MET A 91 12.48 8.42 -10.83
N ASP A 92 12.17 8.52 -9.54
CA ASP A 92 12.76 9.49 -8.64
C ASP A 92 14.24 9.16 -8.40
N ALA A 93 14.58 7.89 -8.15
CA ALA A 93 15.97 7.45 -8.02
C ALA A 93 16.78 7.69 -9.31
N GLN A 94 16.20 7.44 -10.50
CA GLN A 94 16.84 7.78 -11.77
C GLN A 94 17.08 9.28 -11.93
N THR A 95 16.17 10.12 -11.43
CA THR A 95 16.30 11.57 -11.46
C THR A 95 17.45 12.02 -10.56
N VAL A 96 17.51 11.49 -9.32
CA VAL A 96 18.61 11.76 -8.40
C VAL A 96 19.95 11.36 -9.04
N VAL A 97 20.05 10.16 -9.62
CA VAL A 97 21.29 9.69 -10.26
C VAL A 97 21.67 10.53 -11.50
N LYS A 98 20.71 10.94 -12.32
CA LYS A 98 20.96 11.83 -13.48
C LYS A 98 21.51 13.19 -13.07
N ASN A 99 21.10 13.71 -11.91
CA ASN A 99 21.61 14.97 -11.37
C ASN A 99 23.06 14.86 -10.84
N ILE A 100 23.56 13.64 -10.61
CA ILE A 100 24.96 13.34 -10.23
C ILE A 100 25.87 13.22 -11.47
N LEU A 101 25.34 12.71 -12.58
CA LEU A 101 26.11 12.58 -13.81
C LEU A 101 26.32 13.98 -14.41
N PRO A 102 27.58 14.44 -14.59
CA PRO A 102 27.80 15.67 -15.33
C PRO A 102 27.18 15.51 -16.72
N ALA A 103 26.41 16.51 -17.16
CA ALA A 103 25.90 16.56 -18.52
C ALA A 103 27.07 16.30 -19.49
N CYS A 104 27.07 15.14 -20.14
CA CYS A 104 27.95 14.87 -21.26
C CYS A 104 27.59 15.80 -22.42
#